data_AF-A0AA41D729-F1
#
_entry.id   AF-A0AA41D729-F1
#
_cell.length_a   1.000
_cell.length_b   1.000
_cell.length_c   1.000
_cell.angle_alpha   90.00
_cell.angle_beta   90.00
_cell.angle_gamma   90.00
#
_symmetry.space_group_name_H-M   'P 1'
#
loop_
_entity.id
_entity.type
_entity.pdbx_description
1 polymer ?
#
loop_
_entity_poly.entity_id
_entity_poly.type
_entity_poly.pdbx_seq_one_letter_code
_entity_poly.pdbx_strand_id
1 'polypeptide(L)'
;MRTKTEKAVKLFQSGCLKEALAIFRTFRIGFTKEERRTLQIASESLTGNSGFYQQIGIDTDSMIMKSKEIIIEKYFSNEHQ
;
A
#
# COMPACT_ATOMS: atom_id res chain seq x y z
N MET A 1 14.89 -17.32 -7.08
CA MET A 1 13.59 -17.35 -6.39
C MET A 1 13.10 -15.91 -6.32
N ARG A 2 12.01 -15.52 -7.00
CA ARG A 2 11.51 -14.13 -6.88
C ARG A 2 10.93 -13.95 -5.49
N THR A 3 11.42 -12.98 -4.74
CA THR A 3 10.91 -12.71 -3.39
C THR A 3 9.51 -12.10 -3.47
N LYS A 4 8.69 -12.28 -2.41
CA LYS A 4 7.38 -11.64 -2.32
C LYS A 4 7.48 -10.11 -2.47
N THR A 5 8.58 -9.54 -1.98
CA THR A 5 8.92 -8.13 -2.10
C THR A 5 9.10 -7.72 -3.54
N GLU A 6 9.96 -8.38 -4.32
CA GLU A 6 10.15 -8.07 -5.74
C GLU A 6 8.86 -8.18 -6.56
N LYS A 7 8.03 -9.18 -6.25
CA LYS A 7 6.72 -9.32 -6.89
C LYS A 7 5.82 -8.12 -6.58
N ALA A 8 5.76 -7.70 -5.32
CA ALA A 8 4.95 -6.56 -4.89
C ALA A 8 5.44 -5.24 -5.50
N VAL A 9 6.77 -5.04 -5.56
CA VAL A 9 7.44 -3.90 -6.20
C VAL A 9 7.12 -3.85 -7.70
N LYS A 10 7.22 -4.98 -8.42
CA LYS A 10 6.85 -5.04 -9.85
C LYS A 10 5.38 -4.73 -10.09
N LEU A 11 4.49 -5.27 -9.27
CA LEU A 11 3.05 -4.97 -9.38
C LEU A 11 2.79 -3.48 -9.14
N PHE A 12 3.49 -2.88 -8.19
CA PHE A 12 3.40 -1.44 -7.91
C PHE A 12 3.86 -0.60 -9.11
N GLN A 13 5.03 -0.91 -9.69
CA GLN A 13 5.54 -0.23 -10.88
C GLN A 13 4.65 -0.42 -12.11
N SER A 14 3.99 -1.58 -12.23
CA SER A 14 3.07 -1.86 -13.34
C SER A 14 1.71 -1.17 -13.21
N GLY A 15 1.48 -0.40 -12.13
CA GLY A 15 0.20 0.26 -11.85
C GLY A 15 -0.86 -0.65 -11.21
N CYS A 16 -0.55 -1.92 -10.95
CA CYS A 16 -1.42 -2.87 -10.24
C CYS A 16 -1.40 -2.62 -8.73
N LEU A 17 -1.87 -1.44 -8.30
CA LEU A 17 -1.79 -1.01 -6.89
C LEU A 17 -2.53 -1.96 -5.95
N LYS A 18 -3.71 -2.42 -6.36
CA LYS A 18 -4.54 -3.35 -5.57
C LYS A 18 -3.78 -4.63 -5.24
N GLU A 19 -3.17 -5.25 -6.24
CA GLU A 19 -2.43 -6.50 -6.07
C GLU A 19 -1.13 -6.29 -5.30
N ALA A 20 -0.45 -5.16 -5.54
CA ALA A 20 0.74 -4.78 -4.80
C ALA A 20 0.43 -4.65 -3.30
N LEU A 21 -0.56 -3.81 -2.95
CA LEU A 21 -0.97 -3.57 -1.56
C LEU A 21 -1.47 -4.84 -0.85
N ALA A 22 -2.16 -5.72 -1.58
CA ALA A 22 -2.59 -7.01 -1.05
C ALA A 22 -1.40 -7.87 -0.57
N ILE A 23 -0.26 -7.82 -1.27
CA ILE A 23 0.97 -8.47 -0.83
C ILE A 23 1.61 -7.68 0.31
N PHE A 24 1.73 -6.35 0.19
CA PHE A 24 2.39 -5.52 1.21
C PHE A 24 1.73 -5.62 2.58
N ARG A 25 0.39 -5.75 2.65
CA ARG A 25 -0.31 -5.94 3.93
C ARG A 25 0.07 -7.24 4.65
N THR A 26 0.58 -8.24 3.92
CA THR A 26 1.00 -9.53 4.52
C THR A 26 2.34 -9.46 5.23
N PHE A 27 3.13 -8.40 4.99
CA PHE A 27 4.41 -8.21 5.67
C PHE A 27 4.19 -7.82 7.12
N ARG A 28 4.64 -8.70 8.04
CA ARG A 28 4.59 -8.44 9.49
C ARG A 28 5.72 -7.53 9.97
N ILE A 29 6.85 -7.52 9.25
CA ILE A 29 8.07 -6.80 9.60
C ILE A 29 8.34 -5.80 8.48
N GLY A 30 8.78 -4.59 8.83
CA GLY A 30 9.10 -3.50 7.90
C GLY A 30 8.09 -2.36 7.85
N PHE A 31 6.89 -2.53 8.42
CA PHE A 31 5.88 -1.49 8.53
C PHE A 31 5.43 -1.27 9.99
N THR A 32 5.28 -0.01 10.37
CA THR A 32 4.65 0.36 11.64
C THR A 32 3.17 -0.03 11.65
N LYS A 33 2.55 0.05 12.84
CA LYS A 33 1.13 -0.24 13.00
C LYS A 33 0.26 0.73 12.17
N GLU A 34 0.67 1.99 12.08
CA GLU A 34 -0.02 3.02 11.32
C GLU A 34 0.13 2.81 9.81
N GLU A 35 1.35 2.54 9.34
CA GLU A 35 1.60 2.22 7.92
C GLU A 35 0.78 1.01 7.46
N ARG A 36 0.73 -0.06 8.28
CA ARG A 36 -0.10 -1.24 7.96
C ARG A 36 -1.57 -0.91 7.89
N ARG A 37 -2.07 -0.05 8.78
CA ARG A 37 -3.47 0.39 8.75
C ARG A 37 -3.76 1.15 7.45
N THR A 38 -2.87 2.05 7.03
CA THR A 38 -2.98 2.78 5.77
C THR A 38 -3.00 1.83 4.57
N LEU A 39 -2.04 0.89 4.49
CA LEU A 39 -1.97 -0.11 3.42
C LEU A 39 -3.23 -0.98 3.36
N GLN A 40 -3.77 -1.35 4.53
CA GLN A 40 -5.00 -2.12 4.64
C GLN A 40 -6.20 -1.33 4.10
N ILE A 41 -6.44 -0.11 4.61
CA ILE A 41 -7.55 0.74 4.18
C ILE A 41 -7.46 1.01 2.68
N ALA A 42 -6.28 1.32 2.16
CA ALA A 42 -6.06 1.52 0.73
C ALA A 42 -6.38 0.27 -0.09
N SER A 43 -5.92 -0.91 0.33
CA SER A 43 -6.21 -2.18 -0.35
C SER A 43 -7.71 -2.50 -0.37
N GLU A 44 -8.40 -2.27 0.75
CA GLU A 44 -9.84 -2.51 0.86
C GLU A 44 -10.65 -1.49 0.06
N SER A 45 -10.21 -0.22 0.06
CA SER A 45 -10.80 0.85 -0.74
C SER A 45 -10.74 0.53 -2.24
N LEU A 46 -9.59 0.04 -2.74
CA LEU A 46 -9.41 -0.41 -4.12
C LEU A 46 -10.19 -1.69 -4.47
N THR A 47 -10.73 -2.39 -3.47
CA THR A 47 -11.54 -3.60 -3.65
C THR A 47 -13.05 -3.29 -3.63
N GLY A 48 -13.43 -2.03 -3.39
CA GLY A 48 -14.83 -1.60 -3.35
C GLY A 48 -15.38 -1.30 -1.96
N ASN A 49 -14.54 -1.38 -0.91
CA ASN A 49 -14.96 -1.06 0.47
C ASN A 49 -14.78 0.43 0.84
N SER A 50 -14.48 1.30 -0.13
CA SER A 50 -14.23 2.72 0.13
C SER A 50 -15.42 3.41 0.81
N GLY A 51 -16.65 3.06 0.40
CA GLY A 51 -17.87 3.63 0.97
C GLY A 51 -18.03 3.39 2.48
N PHE A 52 -17.54 2.27 3.02
CA PHE A 52 -17.56 2.03 4.47
C PHE A 52 -16.65 3.02 5.20
N TYR A 53 -15.43 3.20 4.70
CA TYR A 53 -14.45 4.12 5.30
C TYR A 53 -14.89 5.58 5.17
N GLN A 54 -15.42 5.97 4.01
CA GLN A 54 -15.93 7.33 3.82
C GLN A 54 -17.11 7.65 4.74
N GLN A 55 -18.01 6.68 4.99
CA GLN A 55 -19.13 6.85 5.93
C GLN A 55 -18.68 7.11 7.37
N ILE A 56 -17.54 6.53 7.79
CA ILE A 56 -16.96 6.78 9.12
C ILE A 56 -15.97 7.96 9.14
N GLY A 57 -15.96 8.79 8.07
CA GLY A 57 -15.15 10.00 7.98
C GLY A 57 -13.69 9.77 7.60
N ILE A 58 -13.35 8.60 7.03
CA ILE A 58 -11.99 8.31 6.54
C ILE A 58 -11.89 8.66 5.06
N ASP A 59 -10.93 9.53 4.75
CA ASP A 59 -10.61 9.88 3.37
C ASP A 59 -9.80 8.77 2.70
N THR A 60 -10.48 7.93 1.93
CA THR A 60 -9.88 6.75 1.29
C THR A 60 -8.88 7.13 0.22
N ASP A 61 -9.09 8.26 -0.46
CA ASP A 61 -8.17 8.76 -1.49
C ASP A 61 -6.84 9.16 -0.87
N SER A 62 -6.87 9.92 0.23
CA SER A 62 -5.69 10.25 1.03
C SER A 62 -4.99 8.98 1.55
N MET A 63 -5.73 7.96 1.98
CA MET A 63 -5.13 6.69 2.41
C MET A 63 -4.44 5.96 1.26
N ILE A 64 -5.02 5.98 0.05
CA ILE A 64 -4.41 5.42 -1.15
C ILE A 64 -3.14 6.20 -1.50
N MET A 65 -3.16 7.53 -1.48
CA MET A 65 -1.97 8.35 -1.74
C MET A 65 -0.86 8.09 -0.73
N LYS A 66 -1.16 8.15 0.57
CA LYS A 66 -0.19 7.83 1.63
C LYS A 66 0.37 6.42 1.51
N SER A 67 -0.47 5.45 1.12
CA SER A 67 0.00 4.09 0.90
C SER A 67 1.08 4.01 -0.18
N LYS A 68 0.97 4.82 -1.25
CA LYS A 68 1.98 4.92 -2.31
C LYS A 68 3.27 5.55 -1.78
N GLU A 69 3.15 6.65 -1.04
CA GLU A 69 4.31 7.34 -0.47
C GLU A 69 5.11 6.42 0.45
N ILE A 70 4.44 5.69 1.34
CA ILE A 70 5.08 4.71 2.25
C ILE A 70 5.86 3.65 1.45
N ILE A 71 5.28 3.14 0.35
CA ILE A 71 5.93 2.13 -0.49
C ILE A 71 7.13 2.74 -1.21
N ILE A 72 6.96 3.95 -1.75
CA ILE A 72 8.02 4.71 -2.42
C ILE A 72 9.17 4.96 -1.45
N GLU A 73 8.91 5.50 -0.26
CA GLU A 73 9.93 5.73 0.76
C GLU A 73 10.71 4.46 1.12
N LYS A 74 10.03 3.34 1.37
CA LYS A 74 10.70 2.12 1.82
C LYS A 74 11.45 1.37 0.74
N TYR A 75 10.97 1.41 -0.50
CA TYR A 75 11.46 0.52 -1.57
C TYR A 75 12.04 1.25 -2.78
N PHE A 76 11.80 2.56 -2.93
CA PHE A 76 12.20 3.35 -4.10
C PHE A 76 12.96 4.63 -3.75
N SER A 77 12.88 5.19 -2.55
CA SER A 77 13.59 6.42 -2.15
C SER A 77 15.09 6.25 -1.87
N ASN A 78 15.74 5.26 -2.49
CA ASN A 78 17.20 5.18 -2.58
C ASN A 78 17.78 5.94 -3.81
N GLU A 79 17.02 6.85 -4.42
CA GLU A 79 17.52 7.75 -5.49
C GLU A 79 17.84 9.17 -4.97
N HIS A 80 18.44 9.28 -3.78
CA HIS A 80 19.20 10.47 -3.41
C HIS A 80 20.68 10.10 -3.29
N GLN A 81 21.33 10.02 -4.46
CA GLN A 81 22.79 10.12 -4.60
C GLN A 81 23.12 11.50 -5.17
#